data_AF-A0A0C2WYB4-F1
#
_entry.id   AF-A0A0C2WYB4-F1
#
_cell.length_a   1.000
_cell.length_b   1.000
_cell.length_c   1.000
_cell.angle_alpha   90.00
_cell.angle_beta   90.00
_cell.angle_gamma   90.00
#
_symmetry.space_group_name_H-M   'P 1'
#
loop_
_entity.id
_entity.type
_entity.pdbx_description
1 polymer ?
#
loop_
_entity_poly.entity_id
_entity_poly.type
_entity_poly.pdbx_seq_one_letter_code
_entity_poly.pdbx_strand_id
1 'polypeptide(L)'
;MSTFSTETNNQTLLPVPPFPDPNAQQNRVPNSTELATLKRIAESNAKITHMFDKEIEQLRATYETVHKRYLQQQLELEATQSELNRIRSLISATEAQRALRESEQRDILALMHPVRRCPDDILRELFEYITRKTKDRKLALRESVHLSSVCQKWRAVAISTPLLWTKSYFDLRKSPEVLKHQQETVVSRIKGRAADIHVGDIDYLSGELLDACGLKKSPLIELLVLGLARVDGTLQLLRPEFLFPAGRVRKVHIESKKSLAATKTTTHPITVGTSLLKQFPGVTAAVVKGLSNVTIQLTHVNSTLTRLVIDNVG
;
A
#
# COMPACT_ATOMS: atom_id res chain seq x y z
N MET A 1 -6.55 -14.52 40.15
CA MET A 1 -5.59 -15.26 40.99
C MET A 1 -5.27 -14.41 42.20
N SER A 2 -6.08 -14.54 43.25
CA SER A 2 -5.83 -13.88 44.55
C SER A 2 -6.09 -14.94 45.60
N THR A 3 -5.00 -15.48 46.12
CA THR A 3 -4.95 -16.47 47.19
C THR A 3 -5.32 -15.77 48.50
N PHE A 4 -6.58 -15.87 48.92
CA PHE A 4 -6.94 -15.57 50.29
C PHE A 4 -6.44 -16.72 51.17
N SER A 5 -5.25 -16.53 51.74
CA SER A 5 -4.73 -17.30 52.85
C SER A 5 -5.79 -17.37 53.94
N THR A 6 -6.40 -18.53 54.09
CA THR A 6 -7.18 -18.86 55.27
C THR A 6 -6.15 -19.15 56.35
N GLU A 7 -5.83 -18.14 57.16
CA GLU A 7 -5.19 -18.38 58.45
C GLU A 7 -6.15 -19.24 59.26
N THR A 8 -5.93 -20.55 59.22
CA THR A 8 -6.44 -21.50 60.19
C THR A 8 -5.95 -21.03 61.54
N ASN A 9 -6.82 -20.30 62.24
CA ASN A 9 -6.66 -19.94 63.63
C ASN A 9 -6.65 -21.26 64.40
N ASN A 10 -5.46 -21.81 64.58
CA ASN A 10 -5.16 -22.91 65.49
C ASN A 10 -5.47 -22.39 66.89
N GLN A 11 -6.74 -22.41 67.27
CA GLN A 11 -7.12 -22.41 68.66
C GLN A 11 -6.56 -23.69 69.23
N THR A 12 -5.42 -23.52 69.88
CA THR A 12 -4.76 -24.44 70.79
C THR A 12 -5.84 -25.18 71.57
N LEU A 13 -6.13 -26.41 71.14
CA LEU A 13 -6.88 -27.38 71.94
C LEU A 13 -6.14 -27.44 73.28
N LEU A 14 -6.69 -26.80 74.30
CA LEU A 14 -6.20 -26.94 75.66
C LEU A 14 -6.10 -28.45 75.91
N PRO A 15 -4.93 -28.96 76.34
CA PRO A 15 -4.77 -30.39 76.54
C PRO A 15 -5.83 -30.81 77.54
N VAL A 16 -6.78 -31.64 77.09
CA VAL A 16 -7.73 -32.29 77.99
C VAL A 16 -6.85 -33.01 79.00
N PRO A 17 -6.90 -32.63 80.30
CA PRO A 17 -6.14 -33.35 81.31
C PRO A 17 -6.54 -34.82 81.16
N PRO A 18 -5.59 -35.76 81.09
CA PRO A 18 -5.95 -37.17 81.01
C PRO A 18 -6.89 -37.42 82.18
N PHE A 19 -8.14 -37.79 81.88
CA PHE A 19 -9.09 -38.16 82.92
C PHE A 19 -8.38 -39.26 83.72
N PRO A 20 -8.08 -39.04 85.01
CA PRO A 20 -7.45 -40.07 85.81
C PRO A 20 -8.35 -41.29 85.71
N ASP A 21 -7.78 -42.44 85.32
CA ASP A 21 -8.49 -43.70 85.23
C ASP A 21 -9.29 -43.87 86.54
N PRO A 22 -10.63 -43.85 86.50
CA PRO A 22 -11.45 -43.87 87.70
C PRO A 22 -11.25 -45.14 88.52
N ASN A 23 -10.57 -46.15 87.96
CA ASN A 23 -10.24 -47.42 88.61
C ASN A 23 -8.81 -47.51 89.16
N ALA A 24 -7.97 -46.48 89.02
CA ALA A 24 -6.60 -46.51 89.53
C ALA A 24 -6.51 -46.61 91.08
N GLN A 25 -7.60 -46.33 91.81
CA GLN A 25 -7.69 -46.45 93.28
C GLN A 25 -8.73 -47.48 93.77
N GLN A 26 -8.87 -48.61 93.07
CA GLN A 26 -9.57 -49.81 93.57
C GLN A 26 -10.99 -49.57 94.14
N ASN A 27 -11.94 -49.07 93.32
CA ASN A 27 -13.37 -49.00 93.68
C ASN A 27 -13.66 -48.44 95.09
N ARG A 28 -12.86 -47.48 95.54
CA ARG A 28 -13.04 -46.81 96.83
C ARG A 28 -14.30 -45.95 96.79
N VAL A 29 -15.22 -46.19 97.72
CA VAL A 29 -16.41 -45.32 97.89
C VAL A 29 -15.92 -43.95 98.39
N PRO A 30 -16.25 -42.85 97.69
CA PRO A 30 -15.83 -41.52 98.11
C PRO A 30 -16.27 -41.22 99.54
N ASN A 31 -15.38 -40.66 100.36
CA ASN A 31 -15.76 -40.17 101.68
C ASN A 31 -16.70 -38.95 101.56
N SER A 32 -17.39 -38.57 102.64
CA SER A 32 -18.41 -37.50 102.59
C SER A 32 -17.87 -36.17 102.05
N THR A 33 -16.61 -35.84 102.35
CA THR A 33 -15.87 -34.67 101.84
C THR A 33 -15.56 -34.75 100.34
N GLU A 34 -15.15 -35.91 99.84
CA GLU A 34 -14.91 -36.16 98.41
C GLU A 34 -16.22 -36.08 97.62
N LEU A 35 -17.31 -36.65 98.16
CA LEU A 35 -18.64 -36.64 97.54
C LEU A 35 -19.23 -35.22 97.45
N ALA A 36 -19.01 -34.39 98.48
CA ALA A 36 -19.38 -32.97 98.45
C ALA A 36 -18.56 -32.15 97.43
N THR A 37 -17.32 -32.55 97.16
CA THR A 37 -16.46 -31.92 96.15
C THR A 37 -16.88 -32.33 94.74
N LEU A 38 -17.16 -33.62 94.52
CA LEU A 38 -17.70 -34.13 93.25
C LEU A 38 -19.06 -33.52 92.89
N LYS A 39 -19.94 -33.30 93.87
CA LYS A 39 -21.22 -32.58 93.65
C LYS A 39 -20.99 -31.14 93.19
N ARG A 40 -20.09 -30.39 93.85
CA ARG A 40 -19.72 -29.02 93.42
C ARG A 40 -19.14 -28.99 92.01
N ILE A 41 -18.29 -29.96 91.66
CA ILE A 41 -17.73 -30.10 90.31
C ILE A 41 -18.84 -30.43 89.30
N ALA A 42 -19.74 -31.35 89.62
CA ALA A 42 -20.86 -31.71 88.75
C ALA A 42 -21.81 -30.51 88.52
N GLU A 43 -22.13 -29.75 89.56
CA GLU A 43 -22.94 -28.53 89.46
C GLU A 43 -22.23 -27.43 88.65
N SER A 44 -20.91 -27.28 88.82
CA SER A 44 -20.10 -26.35 88.03
C SER A 44 -20.07 -26.76 86.56
N ASN A 45 -19.88 -28.05 86.27
CA ASN A 45 -19.87 -28.59 84.91
C ASN A 45 -21.25 -28.42 84.25
N ALA A 46 -22.35 -28.67 84.95
CA ALA A 46 -23.70 -28.46 84.41
C ALA A 46 -23.96 -26.99 84.02
N LYS A 47 -23.47 -26.03 84.82
CA LYS A 47 -23.54 -24.59 84.48
C LYS A 47 -22.71 -24.25 83.24
N ILE A 48 -21.50 -24.83 83.14
CA ILE A 48 -20.61 -24.65 81.99
C ILE A 48 -21.26 -25.22 80.72
N THR A 49 -21.84 -26.43 80.80
CA THR A 49 -22.58 -27.05 79.68
C THR A 49 -23.72 -26.15 79.20
N HIS A 50 -24.55 -25.66 80.12
CA HIS A 50 -25.66 -24.76 79.76
C HIS A 50 -25.18 -23.44 79.13
N MET A 51 -24.05 -22.88 79.61
CA MET A 51 -23.44 -21.69 79.00
C MET A 51 -23.02 -21.97 77.55
N PHE A 52 -22.36 -23.10 77.31
CA PHE A 52 -21.97 -23.49 75.96
C PHE A 52 -23.17 -23.77 75.06
N ASP A 53 -24.23 -24.41 75.57
CA ASP A 53 -25.47 -24.64 74.80
C ASP A 53 -26.06 -23.31 74.32
N LYS A 54 -26.12 -22.31 75.20
CA LYS A 54 -26.60 -20.96 74.85
C LYS A 54 -25.69 -20.28 73.84
N GLU A 55 -24.38 -20.40 73.97
CA GLU A 55 -23.41 -19.83 73.03
C GLU A 55 -23.53 -20.47 71.65
N ILE A 56 -23.68 -21.81 71.60
CA ILE A 56 -23.92 -22.56 70.35
C ILE A 56 -25.20 -22.07 69.67
N GLU A 57 -26.28 -21.87 70.43
CA GLU A 57 -27.54 -21.39 69.88
C GLU A 57 -27.44 -19.95 69.33
N GLN A 58 -26.73 -19.07 70.03
CA GLN A 58 -26.43 -17.72 69.53
C GLN A 58 -25.56 -17.74 68.27
N LEU A 59 -24.55 -18.61 68.22
CA LEU A 59 -23.68 -18.77 67.05
C LEU A 59 -24.46 -19.32 65.85
N ARG A 60 -25.41 -20.24 66.06
CA ARG A 60 -26.29 -20.73 64.99
C ARG A 60 -27.19 -19.63 64.45
N ALA A 61 -27.84 -18.87 65.32
CA ALA A 61 -28.73 -17.77 64.91
C ALA A 61 -27.96 -16.66 64.14
N THR A 62 -26.75 -16.33 64.58
CA THR A 62 -25.89 -15.37 63.88
C THR A 62 -25.40 -15.92 62.54
N TYR A 63 -25.00 -17.20 62.48
CA TYR A 63 -24.64 -17.88 61.24
C TYR A 63 -25.78 -17.85 60.23
N GLU A 64 -27.01 -18.21 60.62
CA GLU A 64 -28.18 -18.19 59.72
C GLU A 64 -28.45 -16.78 59.17
N THR A 65 -28.34 -15.76 60.02
CA THR A 65 -28.53 -14.37 59.62
C THR A 65 -27.48 -13.92 58.60
N VAL A 66 -26.21 -14.25 58.83
CA VAL A 66 -25.11 -13.93 57.91
C VAL A 66 -25.23 -14.72 56.61
N HIS A 67 -25.57 -16.01 56.68
CA HIS A 67 -25.75 -16.87 55.52
C HIS A 67 -26.89 -16.37 54.62
N LYS A 68 -28.02 -15.96 55.21
CA LYS A 68 -29.13 -15.35 54.47
C LYS A 68 -28.72 -14.08 53.74
N ARG A 69 -27.93 -13.21 54.39
CA ARG A 69 -27.40 -11.98 53.77
C ARG A 69 -26.45 -12.31 52.62
N TYR A 70 -25.58 -13.29 52.80
CA TYR A 70 -24.65 -13.77 51.77
C TYR A 70 -25.40 -14.25 50.51
N LEU A 71 -26.44 -15.08 50.69
CA LEU A 71 -27.27 -15.55 49.58
C LEU A 71 -27.96 -14.39 48.85
N GLN A 72 -28.48 -13.41 49.59
CA GLN A 72 -29.10 -12.23 48.98
C GLN A 72 -28.10 -11.41 48.16
N GLN A 73 -26.89 -11.19 48.68
CA GLN A 73 -25.82 -10.50 47.95
C GLN A 73 -25.41 -11.27 46.69
N GLN A 74 -25.41 -12.60 46.74
CA GLN A 74 -25.11 -13.43 45.56
C GLN A 74 -26.14 -13.22 44.45
N LEU A 75 -27.44 -13.17 44.79
CA LEU A 75 -28.50 -12.89 43.82
C LEU A 75 -28.39 -11.48 43.22
N GLU A 76 -28.06 -10.48 44.03
CA GLU A 76 -27.84 -9.11 43.55
C GLU A 76 -26.63 -9.02 42.59
N LEU A 77 -25.55 -9.76 42.86
CA LEU A 77 -24.40 -9.86 41.96
C LEU A 77 -24.77 -10.52 40.63
N GLU A 78 -25.57 -11.59 40.65
CA GLU A 78 -26.02 -12.26 39.44
C GLU A 78 -26.93 -11.35 38.58
N ALA A 79 -27.82 -10.60 39.23
CA ALA A 79 -28.69 -9.62 38.56
C ALA A 79 -27.88 -8.49 37.92
N THR A 80 -26.95 -7.89 38.66
CA THR A 80 -26.08 -6.82 38.14
C THR A 80 -25.15 -7.30 37.03
N GLN A 81 -24.63 -8.52 37.12
CA GLN A 81 -23.83 -9.13 36.05
C GLN A 81 -24.63 -9.36 34.77
N SER A 82 -25.90 -9.74 34.91
CA SER A 82 -26.83 -9.88 33.78
C SER A 82 -27.10 -8.54 33.09
N GLU A 83 -27.32 -7.48 33.87
CA GLU A 83 -27.47 -6.11 33.33
C GLU A 83 -26.20 -5.63 32.62
N LEU A 84 -25.03 -5.91 33.19
CA LEU A 84 -23.75 -5.55 32.60
C LEU A 84 -23.56 -6.25 31.24
N ASN A 85 -23.88 -7.54 31.17
CA ASN A 85 -23.84 -8.30 29.92
C ASN A 85 -24.83 -7.75 28.89
N ARG A 86 -26.05 -7.40 29.30
CA ARG A 86 -27.06 -6.78 28.43
C ARG A 86 -26.56 -5.45 27.85
N ILE A 87 -26.00 -4.57 28.69
CA ILE A 87 -25.46 -3.27 28.25
C ILE A 87 -24.27 -3.46 27.30
N ARG A 88 -23.37 -4.41 27.58
CA ARG A 88 -22.25 -4.74 26.69
C ARG A 88 -22.74 -5.20 25.31
N SER A 89 -23.76 -6.06 25.25
CA SER A 89 -24.37 -6.47 23.98
C SER A 89 -24.98 -5.28 23.23
N LEU A 90 -25.64 -4.36 23.93
CA LEU A 90 -26.21 -3.15 23.31
C LEU A 90 -25.14 -2.21 22.76
N ILE A 91 -24.04 -2.01 23.50
CA ILE A 91 -22.88 -1.23 23.04
C ILE A 91 -22.32 -1.84 21.76
N SER A 92 -22.04 -3.14 21.77
CA SER A 92 -21.49 -3.84 20.60
C SER A 92 -22.42 -3.75 19.37
N ALA A 93 -23.73 -3.94 19.56
CA ALA A 93 -24.71 -3.81 18.48
C ALA A 93 -24.76 -2.36 17.92
N THR A 94 -24.70 -1.37 18.80
CA THR A 94 -24.72 0.05 18.40
C THR A 94 -23.44 0.46 17.68
N GLU A 95 -22.28 -0.03 18.12
CA GLU A 95 -20.99 0.17 17.45
C GLU A 95 -20.98 -0.46 16.05
N ALA A 96 -21.51 -1.68 15.91
CA ALA A 96 -21.65 -2.32 14.61
C ALA A 96 -22.58 -1.52 13.68
N GLN A 97 -23.70 -1.03 14.19
CA GLN A 97 -24.62 -0.18 13.43
C GLN A 97 -23.96 1.15 13.02
N ARG A 98 -23.18 1.77 13.91
CA ARG A 98 -22.42 2.98 13.61
C ARG A 98 -21.42 2.74 12.48
N ALA A 99 -20.64 1.67 12.56
CA ALA A 99 -19.65 1.33 11.54
C ALA A 99 -20.30 1.11 10.16
N LEU A 100 -21.47 0.47 10.13
CA LEU A 100 -22.27 0.31 8.91
C LEU A 100 -22.68 1.67 8.33
N ARG A 101 -23.27 2.55 9.14
CA ARG A 101 -23.71 3.88 8.71
C ARG A 101 -22.57 4.76 8.22
N GLU A 102 -21.43 4.72 8.90
CA GLU A 102 -20.23 5.44 8.47
C GLU A 102 -19.69 4.92 7.13
N SER A 103 -19.82 3.61 6.86
CA SER A 103 -19.49 3.05 5.55
C SER A 103 -20.43 3.56 4.46
N GLU A 104 -21.75 3.49 4.70
CA GLU A 104 -22.76 4.00 3.77
C GLU A 104 -22.53 5.49 3.45
N GLN A 105 -22.20 6.29 4.47
CA GLN A 105 -21.89 7.70 4.30
C GLN A 105 -20.65 7.93 3.43
N ARG A 106 -19.57 7.16 3.65
CA ARG A 106 -18.36 7.25 2.82
C ARG A 106 -18.67 6.90 1.36
N ASP A 107 -19.51 5.90 1.12
CA ASP A 107 -19.89 5.49 -0.22
C ASP A 107 -20.69 6.59 -0.94
N ILE A 108 -21.64 7.22 -0.24
CA ILE A 108 -22.41 8.36 -0.76
C ILE A 108 -21.48 9.54 -1.09
N LEU A 109 -20.57 9.90 -0.17
CA LEU A 109 -19.61 10.98 -0.40
C LEU A 109 -18.69 10.68 -1.59
N ALA A 110 -18.24 9.43 -1.74
CA ALA A 110 -17.45 9.00 -2.88
C ALA A 110 -18.23 9.09 -4.20
N LEU A 111 -19.54 8.80 -4.20
CA LEU A 111 -20.42 8.99 -5.37
C LEU A 111 -20.65 10.47 -5.69
N MET A 112 -20.76 11.32 -4.67
CA MET A 112 -20.93 12.76 -4.81
C MET A 112 -19.65 13.50 -5.19
N HIS A 113 -18.51 12.81 -5.23
CA HIS A 113 -17.21 13.43 -5.50
C HIS A 113 -17.24 14.23 -6.82
N PRO A 114 -16.83 15.51 -6.83
CA PRO A 114 -16.99 16.43 -7.97
C PRO A 114 -16.41 15.88 -9.28
N VAL A 115 -15.31 15.15 -9.20
CA VAL A 115 -14.64 14.52 -10.35
C VAL A 115 -15.52 13.50 -11.08
N ARG A 116 -16.43 12.80 -10.39
CA ARG A 116 -17.37 11.86 -11.03
C ARG A 116 -18.50 12.59 -11.78
N ARG A 117 -18.88 13.77 -11.27
CA ARG A 117 -19.93 14.64 -11.84
C ARG A 117 -19.41 15.61 -12.90
N CYS A 118 -18.09 15.74 -13.03
CA CYS A 118 -17.45 16.58 -14.05
C CYS A 118 -17.86 16.11 -15.46
N PRO A 119 -18.39 16.98 -16.34
CA PRO A 119 -18.71 16.62 -17.73
C PRO A 119 -17.47 16.12 -18.48
N ASP A 120 -17.68 15.24 -19.46
CA ASP A 120 -16.58 14.62 -20.22
C ASP A 120 -15.74 15.64 -20.97
N ASP A 121 -16.35 16.74 -21.46
CA ASP A 121 -15.64 17.81 -22.16
C ASP A 121 -14.74 18.61 -21.21
N ILE A 122 -15.17 18.85 -19.96
CA ILE A 122 -14.33 19.52 -18.97
C ILE A 122 -13.16 18.62 -18.55
N LEU A 123 -13.40 17.31 -18.38
CA LEU A 123 -12.32 16.34 -18.14
C LEU A 123 -11.33 16.32 -19.31
N ARG A 124 -11.83 16.33 -20.54
CA ARG A 124 -10.98 16.40 -21.75
C ARG A 124 -10.10 17.65 -21.74
N GLU A 125 -10.67 18.83 -21.51
CA GLU A 125 -9.92 20.09 -21.46
C GLU A 125 -8.84 20.07 -20.37
N LEU A 126 -9.15 19.53 -19.18
CA LEU A 126 -8.16 19.37 -18.10
C LEU A 126 -7.03 18.43 -18.51
N PHE A 127 -7.33 17.28 -19.11
CA PHE A 127 -6.32 16.33 -19.55
C PHE A 127 -5.43 16.92 -20.64
N GLU A 128 -6.03 17.59 -21.63
CA GLU A 128 -5.29 18.25 -22.70
C GLU A 128 -4.40 19.37 -22.16
N TYR A 129 -4.87 20.15 -21.17
CA TYR A 129 -4.08 21.18 -20.51
C TYR A 129 -2.83 20.58 -19.83
N ILE A 130 -2.98 19.47 -19.10
CA ILE A 130 -1.87 18.77 -18.44
C ILE A 130 -0.85 18.30 -19.49
N THR A 131 -1.29 17.61 -20.54
CA THR A 131 -0.38 17.10 -21.59
C THR A 131 0.29 18.23 -22.40
N ARG A 132 -0.39 19.35 -22.64
CA ARG A 132 0.20 20.53 -23.32
C ARG A 132 1.29 21.17 -22.47
N LYS A 133 1.05 21.37 -21.17
CA LYS A 133 1.98 21.99 -20.22
C LYS A 133 3.24 21.13 -20.01
N THR A 134 3.08 19.81 -20.09
CA THR A 134 4.20 18.87 -19.96
C THR A 134 5.08 18.89 -21.21
N LYS A 135 6.26 19.52 -21.09
CA LYS A 135 7.27 19.63 -22.17
C LYS A 135 8.01 18.31 -22.40
N ASP A 136 8.27 17.55 -21.34
CA ASP A 136 8.96 16.27 -21.40
C ASP A 136 8.02 15.17 -21.94
N ARG A 137 8.43 14.49 -23.02
CA ARG A 137 7.63 13.44 -23.67
C ARG A 137 7.44 12.20 -22.80
N LYS A 138 8.45 11.84 -21.99
CA LYS A 138 8.40 10.73 -21.05
C LYS A 138 7.37 11.01 -19.95
N LEU A 139 7.40 12.24 -19.42
CA LEU A 139 6.41 12.66 -18.44
C LEU A 139 5.02 12.73 -19.06
N ALA A 140 4.87 13.27 -20.27
CA ALA A 140 3.58 13.40 -20.94
C ALA A 140 2.87 12.05 -21.11
N LEU A 141 3.58 11.02 -21.59
CA LEU A 141 3.00 9.68 -21.72
C LEU A 141 2.61 9.09 -20.35
N ARG A 142 3.44 9.30 -19.33
CA ARG A 142 3.15 8.84 -17.96
C ARG A 142 1.89 9.49 -17.42
N GLU A 143 1.73 10.80 -17.60
CA GLU A 143 0.51 11.52 -17.20
C GLU A 143 -0.71 10.97 -17.94
N SER A 144 -0.64 10.76 -19.26
CA SER A 144 -1.74 10.18 -20.03
C SER A 144 -2.16 8.80 -19.54
N VAL A 145 -1.19 7.94 -19.18
CA VAL A 145 -1.45 6.64 -18.57
C VAL A 145 -2.09 6.81 -17.18
N HIS A 146 -1.56 7.71 -16.35
CA HIS A 146 -2.06 7.97 -15.00
C HIS A 146 -3.51 8.45 -15.02
N LEU A 147 -3.82 9.43 -15.87
CA LEU A 147 -5.19 9.92 -16.10
C LEU A 147 -6.12 8.77 -16.53
N SER A 148 -5.65 7.85 -17.39
CA SER A 148 -6.44 6.68 -17.82
C SER A 148 -6.62 5.58 -16.75
N SER A 149 -5.89 5.65 -15.64
CA SER A 149 -5.94 4.66 -14.55
C SER A 149 -6.85 5.03 -13.38
N VAL A 150 -7.32 6.29 -13.29
CA VAL A 150 -8.07 6.79 -12.11
C VAL A 150 -9.42 6.09 -11.92
N CYS A 151 -10.28 6.08 -12.94
CA CYS A 151 -11.58 5.41 -12.89
C CYS A 151 -12.06 5.08 -14.31
N GLN A 152 -13.16 4.32 -14.43
CA GLN A 152 -13.70 3.92 -15.73
C GLN A 152 -14.07 5.12 -16.61
N LYS A 153 -14.66 6.17 -16.03
CA LYS A 153 -15.03 7.40 -16.75
C LYS A 153 -13.79 8.12 -17.30
N TRP A 154 -12.78 8.34 -16.45
CA TRP A 154 -11.52 8.98 -16.86
C TRP A 154 -10.79 8.18 -17.93
N ARG A 155 -10.82 6.85 -17.84
CA ARG A 155 -10.28 5.97 -18.87
C ARG A 155 -10.99 6.14 -20.21
N ALA A 156 -12.32 6.18 -20.21
CA ALA A 156 -13.10 6.39 -21.43
C ALA A 156 -12.74 7.74 -22.09
N VAL A 157 -12.73 8.83 -21.29
CA VAL A 157 -12.35 10.17 -21.77
C VAL A 157 -10.90 10.20 -22.27
N ALA A 158 -9.96 9.60 -21.55
CA ALA A 158 -8.54 9.58 -21.94
C ALA A 158 -8.32 8.80 -23.25
N ILE A 159 -8.98 7.66 -23.44
CA ILE A 159 -8.92 6.87 -24.67
C ILE A 159 -9.61 7.61 -25.83
N SER A 160 -10.71 8.33 -25.57
CA SER A 160 -11.40 9.11 -26.59
C SER A 160 -10.69 10.41 -26.95
N THR A 161 -9.60 10.77 -26.28
CA THR A 161 -8.85 12.03 -26.47
C THR A 161 -7.46 11.75 -27.06
N PRO A 162 -7.31 11.74 -28.40
CA PRO A 162 -6.06 11.31 -29.03
C PRO A 162 -4.87 12.21 -28.73
N LEU A 163 -5.09 13.49 -28.40
CA LEU A 163 -4.04 14.45 -28.09
C LEU A 163 -3.17 14.02 -26.91
N LEU A 164 -3.72 13.24 -25.98
CA LEU A 164 -2.97 12.72 -24.83
C LEU A 164 -1.85 11.75 -25.24
N TRP A 165 -2.00 11.11 -26.39
CA TRP A 165 -1.14 10.02 -26.84
C TRP A 165 -0.14 10.46 -27.91
N THR A 166 -0.23 11.71 -28.38
CA THR A 166 0.65 12.22 -29.44
C THR A 166 2.09 12.40 -28.97
N LYS A 167 2.34 12.65 -27.67
CA LYS A 167 3.69 12.70 -27.10
C LYS A 167 4.04 11.36 -26.47
N SER A 168 4.99 10.63 -27.04
CA SER A 168 5.37 9.30 -26.59
C SER A 168 6.88 9.14 -26.41
N TYR A 169 7.28 8.31 -25.44
CA TYR A 169 8.68 7.99 -25.15
C TYR A 169 8.90 6.49 -25.00
N PHE A 170 9.80 5.92 -25.79
CA PHE A 170 10.22 4.53 -25.72
C PHE A 170 11.62 4.45 -25.10
N ASP A 171 11.75 3.65 -24.05
CA ASP A 171 13.00 3.42 -23.32
C ASP A 171 13.57 2.07 -23.74
N LEU A 172 14.64 2.05 -24.54
CA LEU A 172 15.17 0.81 -25.09
C LEU A 172 15.86 -0.09 -24.04
N ARG A 173 15.97 0.35 -22.77
CA ARG A 173 16.37 -0.55 -21.67
C ARG A 173 15.27 -1.52 -21.24
N LYS A 174 14.03 -1.31 -21.71
CA LYS A 174 12.91 -2.21 -21.43
C LYS A 174 12.91 -3.41 -22.37
N SER A 175 12.25 -4.49 -21.95
CA SER A 175 12.12 -5.68 -22.79
C SER A 175 11.26 -5.41 -24.05
N PRO A 176 11.48 -6.15 -25.15
CA PRO A 176 10.71 -6.01 -26.38
C PRO A 176 9.19 -6.14 -26.17
N GLU A 177 8.75 -7.00 -25.26
CA GLU A 177 7.32 -7.23 -24.95
C GLU A 177 6.67 -5.97 -24.37
N VAL A 178 7.38 -5.29 -23.47
CA VAL A 178 6.90 -4.05 -22.85
C VAL A 178 6.81 -2.93 -23.88
N LEU A 179 7.82 -2.82 -24.77
CA LEU A 179 7.83 -1.84 -25.85
C LEU A 179 6.68 -2.09 -26.84
N LYS A 180 6.45 -3.35 -27.21
CA LYS A 180 5.36 -3.75 -28.11
C LYS A 180 3.98 -3.43 -27.51
N HIS A 181 3.76 -3.77 -26.25
CA HIS A 181 2.50 -3.44 -25.56
C HIS A 181 2.28 -1.92 -25.48
N GLN A 182 3.33 -1.16 -25.15
CA GLN A 182 3.29 0.29 -25.12
C GLN A 182 2.98 0.86 -26.52
N GLN A 183 3.60 0.33 -27.56
CA GLN A 183 3.38 0.70 -28.95
C GLN A 183 1.93 0.46 -29.37
N GLU A 184 1.36 -0.71 -29.10
CA GLU A 184 -0.02 -1.05 -29.43
C GLU A 184 -1.00 -0.11 -28.72
N THR A 185 -0.74 0.18 -27.45
CA THR A 185 -1.52 1.12 -26.66
C THR A 185 -1.47 2.53 -27.23
N VAL A 186 -0.28 3.02 -27.59
CA VAL A 186 -0.09 4.37 -28.13
C VAL A 186 -0.72 4.50 -29.52
N VAL A 187 -0.41 3.58 -30.43
CA VAL A 187 -0.88 3.62 -31.83
C VAL A 187 -2.41 3.53 -31.90
N SER A 188 -3.04 2.65 -31.12
CA SER A 188 -4.51 2.54 -31.09
C SER A 188 -5.20 3.82 -30.60
N ARG A 189 -4.52 4.63 -29.77
CA ARG A 189 -5.10 5.83 -29.14
C ARG A 189 -4.77 7.14 -29.87
N ILE A 190 -3.73 7.18 -30.69
CA ILE A 190 -3.37 8.36 -31.51
C ILE A 190 -4.41 8.65 -32.61
N LYS A 191 -5.19 7.65 -33.06
CA LYS A 191 -6.28 7.77 -34.05
C LYS A 191 -5.89 8.59 -35.30
N GLY A 192 -4.72 8.32 -35.87
CA GLY A 192 -4.28 8.98 -37.10
C GLY A 192 -3.63 10.36 -36.94
N ARG A 193 -3.56 10.91 -35.72
CA ARG A 193 -2.92 12.22 -35.49
C ARG A 193 -1.39 12.13 -35.65
N ALA A 194 -0.79 13.25 -36.02
CA ALA A 194 0.66 13.37 -36.07
C ALA A 194 1.24 13.28 -34.65
N ALA A 195 2.28 12.46 -34.47
CA ALA A 195 2.87 12.18 -33.16
C ALA A 195 4.31 12.67 -33.02
N ASP A 196 4.65 13.05 -31.79
CA ASP A 196 5.97 13.37 -31.28
C ASP A 196 6.52 12.16 -30.54
N ILE A 197 7.40 11.40 -31.20
CA ILE A 197 7.95 10.15 -30.65
C ILE A 197 9.41 10.36 -30.27
N HIS A 198 9.77 10.00 -29.05
CA HIS A 198 11.15 9.94 -28.61
C HIS A 198 11.53 8.50 -28.31
N VAL A 199 12.62 8.03 -28.91
CA VAL A 199 13.25 6.76 -28.60
C VAL A 199 14.59 7.05 -27.92
N GLY A 200 14.71 6.68 -26.65
CA GLY A 200 15.90 6.93 -25.84
C GLY A 200 16.74 5.68 -25.60
N ASP A 201 18.00 5.92 -25.24
CA ASP A 201 18.99 4.89 -24.91
C ASP A 201 19.29 3.95 -26.10
N ILE A 202 19.34 4.49 -27.31
CA ILE A 202 19.67 3.73 -28.53
C ILE A 202 21.16 3.34 -28.53
N ASP A 203 21.41 2.04 -28.67
CA ASP A 203 22.74 1.46 -28.90
C ASP A 203 22.80 0.66 -30.22
N TYR A 204 23.99 0.31 -30.70
CA TYR A 204 24.20 -0.32 -32.03
C TYR A 204 23.50 -1.68 -32.21
N LEU A 205 23.10 -2.35 -31.13
CA LEU A 205 22.38 -3.65 -31.14
C LEU A 205 20.84 -3.51 -31.06
N SER A 206 20.30 -2.31 -31.18
CA SER A 206 18.88 -2.06 -30.87
C SER A 206 17.89 -2.46 -31.96
N GLY A 207 18.27 -3.24 -32.98
CA GLY A 207 17.41 -3.53 -34.14
C GLY A 207 16.02 -4.09 -33.76
N GLU A 208 15.99 -5.17 -33.00
CA GLU A 208 14.75 -5.79 -32.52
C GLU A 208 13.93 -4.86 -31.60
N LEU A 209 14.63 -4.09 -30.75
CA LEU A 209 13.98 -3.13 -29.84
C LEU A 209 13.37 -1.93 -30.58
N LEU A 210 14.02 -1.47 -31.65
CA LEU A 210 13.51 -0.41 -32.53
C LEU A 210 12.28 -0.89 -33.32
N ASP A 211 12.29 -2.14 -33.78
CA ASP A 211 11.13 -2.77 -34.40
C ASP A 211 9.97 -2.91 -33.39
N ALA A 212 10.26 -3.26 -32.13
CA ALA A 212 9.28 -3.34 -31.06
C ALA A 212 8.63 -1.98 -30.73
N CYS A 213 9.32 -0.85 -30.99
CA CYS A 213 8.72 0.49 -30.91
C CYS A 213 7.69 0.77 -32.01
N GLY A 214 7.64 -0.07 -33.06
CA GLY A 214 6.64 -0.05 -34.13
C GLY A 214 6.47 1.28 -34.82
N LEU A 215 7.57 2.00 -35.06
CA LEU A 215 7.56 3.34 -35.66
C LEU A 215 6.99 3.35 -37.09
N LYS A 216 7.03 2.21 -37.80
CA LYS A 216 6.33 2.01 -39.08
C LYS A 216 4.80 2.03 -38.96
N LYS A 217 4.25 1.65 -37.81
CA LYS A 217 2.80 1.59 -37.57
C LYS A 217 2.20 2.97 -37.26
N SER A 218 3.05 3.97 -37.00
CA SER A 218 2.62 5.36 -36.83
C SER A 218 2.34 5.99 -38.20
N PRO A 219 1.11 6.50 -38.45
CA PRO A 219 0.73 7.00 -39.77
C PRO A 219 1.50 8.28 -40.17
N LEU A 220 1.80 9.12 -39.17
CA LEU A 220 2.60 10.33 -39.35
C LEU A 220 3.34 10.65 -38.05
N ILE A 221 4.67 10.76 -38.14
CA ILE A 221 5.51 11.23 -37.05
C ILE A 221 5.87 12.69 -37.36
N GLU A 222 5.32 13.63 -36.59
CA GLU A 222 5.63 15.06 -36.74
C GLU A 222 7.07 15.34 -36.32
N LEU A 223 7.51 14.73 -35.21
CA LEU A 223 8.86 14.84 -34.70
C LEU A 223 9.33 13.51 -34.10
N LEU A 224 10.40 12.96 -34.67
CA LEU A 224 11.12 11.81 -34.14
C LEU A 224 12.39 12.29 -33.44
N VAL A 225 12.52 11.99 -32.14
CA VAL A 225 13.73 12.26 -31.36
C VAL A 225 14.44 10.94 -31.07
N LEU A 226 15.72 10.86 -31.40
CA LEU A 226 16.56 9.70 -31.21
C LEU A 226 17.68 10.05 -30.21
N GLY A 227 17.52 9.57 -28.98
CA GLY A 227 18.46 9.75 -27.89
C GLY A 227 19.44 8.59 -27.83
N LEU A 228 20.70 8.85 -28.19
CA LEU A 228 21.74 7.84 -28.30
C LEU A 228 22.42 7.63 -26.94
N ALA A 229 22.69 6.37 -26.60
CA ALA A 229 23.39 6.02 -25.37
C ALA A 229 24.88 6.41 -25.42
N ARG A 230 25.49 6.39 -26.61
CA ARG A 230 26.91 6.65 -26.84
C ARG A 230 27.13 7.70 -27.94
N VAL A 231 28.25 8.43 -27.86
CA VAL A 231 28.62 9.50 -28.82
C VAL A 231 28.90 8.97 -30.22
N ASP A 232 29.57 7.81 -30.30
CA ASP A 232 29.85 7.10 -31.55
C ASP A 232 28.59 6.57 -32.24
N GLY A 233 27.47 6.44 -31.50
CA GLY A 233 26.18 6.02 -32.04
C GLY A 233 25.66 6.95 -33.14
N THR A 234 26.00 8.25 -33.09
CA THR A 234 25.49 9.23 -34.06
C THR A 234 26.01 8.92 -35.46
N LEU A 235 27.29 8.58 -35.56
CA LEU A 235 27.92 8.24 -36.84
C LEU A 235 27.35 6.94 -37.40
N GLN A 236 27.10 5.95 -36.54
CA GLN A 236 26.55 4.65 -36.95
C GLN A 236 25.12 4.79 -37.47
N LEU A 237 24.29 5.61 -36.81
CA LEU A 237 22.91 5.84 -37.24
C LEU A 237 22.86 6.53 -38.62
N LEU A 238 23.82 7.40 -38.92
CA LEU A 238 23.88 8.12 -40.20
C LEU A 238 24.46 7.29 -41.35
N ARG A 239 24.91 6.06 -41.10
CA ARG A 239 25.48 5.21 -42.14
C ARG A 239 24.40 4.69 -43.10
N PRO A 240 24.70 4.56 -44.40
CA PRO A 240 23.75 4.07 -45.40
C PRO A 240 23.23 2.65 -45.13
N GLU A 241 24.03 1.81 -44.47
CA GLU A 241 23.71 0.41 -44.21
C GLU A 241 22.67 0.24 -43.10
N PHE A 242 22.45 1.27 -42.29
CA PHE A 242 21.45 1.23 -41.22
C PHE A 242 20.09 1.67 -41.76
N LEU A 243 19.15 0.72 -41.86
CA LEU A 243 17.76 1.00 -42.24
C LEU A 243 16.92 1.20 -40.99
N PHE A 244 16.52 2.43 -40.73
CA PHE A 244 15.69 2.77 -39.58
C PHE A 244 14.23 2.38 -39.85
N PRO A 245 13.56 1.62 -38.97
CA PRO A 245 12.20 1.13 -39.21
C PRO A 245 11.14 2.20 -38.90
N ALA A 246 11.19 3.36 -39.53
CA ALA A 246 10.19 4.42 -39.37
C ALA A 246 9.23 4.52 -40.57
N GLY A 247 8.00 4.94 -40.27
CA GLY A 247 7.03 5.36 -41.30
C GLY A 247 7.36 6.75 -41.85
N ARG A 248 6.32 7.54 -42.13
CA ARG A 248 6.49 8.91 -42.62
C ARG A 248 6.90 9.84 -41.46
N VAL A 249 8.10 10.42 -41.55
CA VAL A 249 8.64 11.33 -40.54
C VAL A 249 8.82 12.71 -41.13
N ARG A 250 8.32 13.77 -40.47
CA ARG A 250 8.50 15.16 -40.92
C ARG A 250 9.76 15.79 -40.37
N LYS A 251 10.00 15.65 -39.07
CA LYS A 251 11.17 16.21 -38.40
C LYS A 251 11.93 15.12 -37.67
N VAL A 252 13.24 15.09 -37.81
CA VAL A 252 14.13 14.18 -37.08
C VAL A 252 15.08 15.00 -36.21
N HIS A 253 15.24 14.60 -34.96
CA HIS A 253 16.23 15.15 -34.05
C HIS A 253 17.05 14.01 -33.49
N ILE A 254 18.36 14.00 -33.77
CA ILE A 254 19.30 13.02 -33.24
C ILE A 254 20.15 13.72 -32.20
N GLU A 255 20.15 13.21 -30.98
CA GLU A 255 20.93 13.74 -29.88
C GLU A 255 21.72 12.63 -29.19
N SER A 256 23.01 12.84 -29.01
CA SER A 256 23.83 12.00 -28.13
C SER A 256 23.89 12.60 -26.73
N LYS A 257 23.95 11.75 -25.70
CA LYS A 257 24.38 12.18 -24.36
C LYS A 257 25.75 12.87 -24.46
N LYS A 258 25.90 14.01 -23.79
CA LYS A 258 27.17 14.76 -23.74
C LYS A 258 28.24 13.90 -23.07
N SER A 259 29.33 13.63 -23.79
CA SER A 259 30.58 13.15 -23.19
C SER A 259 31.51 14.34 -23.04
N LEU A 260 32.18 14.45 -21.90
CA LEU A 260 33.24 15.43 -21.64
C LEU A 260 34.56 15.06 -22.35
N ALA A 261 34.63 13.92 -23.05
CA ALA A 261 35.88 13.39 -23.59
C ALA A 261 36.00 13.60 -25.11
N ALA A 262 37.16 14.12 -25.52
CA ALA A 262 37.55 14.38 -26.89
C ALA A 262 37.41 13.13 -27.78
N THR A 263 36.49 13.17 -28.75
CA THR A 263 36.31 12.11 -29.74
C THR A 263 37.37 12.19 -30.83
N LYS A 264 37.89 11.01 -31.23
CA LYS A 264 38.83 10.85 -32.35
C LYS A 264 38.26 11.46 -33.62
N THR A 265 39.07 12.24 -34.33
CA THR A 265 38.76 12.81 -35.64
C THR A 265 38.53 11.70 -36.65
N THR A 266 37.37 11.66 -37.28
CA THR A 266 37.12 10.81 -38.45
C THR A 266 37.76 11.45 -39.68
N THR A 267 38.66 10.73 -40.34
CA THR A 267 39.37 11.21 -41.53
C THR A 267 38.53 11.25 -42.81
N HIS A 268 37.33 10.68 -42.79
CA HIS A 268 36.46 10.54 -43.98
C HIS A 268 35.18 11.37 -43.81
N PRO A 269 34.81 12.20 -44.81
CA PRO A 269 33.55 12.94 -44.78
C PRO A 269 32.36 11.98 -44.83
N ILE A 270 31.32 12.28 -44.04
CA ILE A 270 30.10 11.48 -43.98
C ILE A 270 29.06 12.09 -44.92
N THR A 271 28.57 11.27 -45.84
CA THR A 271 27.48 11.63 -46.74
C THR A 271 26.14 11.46 -46.01
N VAL A 272 25.58 12.56 -45.52
CA VAL A 272 24.38 12.54 -44.66
C VAL A 272 23.08 12.65 -45.45
N GLY A 273 23.10 13.37 -46.59
CA GLY A 273 21.89 13.73 -47.34
C GLY A 273 21.08 12.54 -47.84
N THR A 274 21.68 11.66 -48.63
CA THR A 274 21.00 10.50 -49.20
C THR A 274 20.65 9.43 -48.17
N SER A 275 21.50 9.25 -47.14
CA SER A 275 21.27 8.28 -46.06
C SER A 275 20.06 8.65 -45.21
N LEU A 276 19.93 9.91 -44.80
CA LEU A 276 18.79 10.36 -43.98
C LEU A 276 17.44 10.18 -44.67
N LEU A 277 17.33 10.47 -45.98
CA LEU A 277 16.06 10.34 -46.68
C LEU A 277 15.69 8.89 -46.98
N LYS A 278 16.68 8.02 -47.22
CA LYS A 278 16.46 6.58 -47.32
C LYS A 278 15.93 6.02 -45.99
N GLN A 279 16.44 6.52 -44.87
CA GLN A 279 16.03 6.09 -43.53
C GLN A 279 14.69 6.70 -43.08
N PHE A 280 14.41 7.95 -43.45
CA PHE A 280 13.24 8.70 -43.00
C PHE A 280 12.47 9.31 -44.19
N PRO A 281 11.58 8.52 -44.83
CA PRO A 281 10.78 9.01 -45.93
C PRO A 281 9.91 10.21 -45.54
N GLY A 282 10.01 11.30 -46.31
CA GLY A 282 9.20 12.51 -46.10
C GLY A 282 9.77 13.53 -45.12
N VAL A 283 11.02 13.37 -44.68
CA VAL A 283 11.70 14.34 -43.81
C VAL A 283 11.82 15.70 -44.48
N THR A 284 11.42 16.74 -43.75
CA THR A 284 11.53 18.15 -44.13
C THR A 284 12.50 18.92 -43.27
N ALA A 285 12.74 18.49 -42.03
CA ALA A 285 13.77 19.05 -41.18
C ALA A 285 14.55 17.97 -40.43
N ALA A 286 15.87 18.17 -40.31
CA ALA A 286 16.74 17.33 -39.49
C ALA A 286 17.61 18.20 -38.59
N VAL A 287 17.74 17.78 -37.33
CA VAL A 287 18.65 18.37 -36.35
C VAL A 287 19.55 17.25 -35.85
N VAL A 288 20.86 17.45 -35.91
CA VAL A 288 21.84 16.49 -35.37
C VAL A 288 22.72 17.22 -34.37
N LYS A 289 22.75 16.73 -33.13
CA LYS A 289 23.54 17.30 -32.04
C LYS A 289 24.61 16.33 -31.57
N GLY A 290 25.74 16.87 -31.14
CA GLY A 290 26.83 16.09 -30.55
C GLY A 290 27.73 15.41 -31.58
N LEU A 291 27.79 15.96 -32.79
CA LEU A 291 28.88 15.67 -33.72
C LEU A 291 30.03 16.63 -33.41
N SER A 292 31.25 16.10 -33.29
CA SER A 292 32.48 16.89 -33.20
C SER A 292 33.39 16.44 -34.33
N ASN A 293 33.96 17.40 -35.07
CA ASN A 293 34.96 17.14 -36.11
C ASN A 293 34.51 16.23 -37.27
N VAL A 294 33.27 16.39 -37.74
CA VAL A 294 32.75 15.66 -38.91
C VAL A 294 32.49 16.61 -40.06
N THR A 295 33.12 16.35 -41.20
CA THR A 295 32.79 17.01 -42.46
C THR A 295 31.58 16.31 -43.05
N ILE A 296 30.48 17.05 -43.21
CA ILE A 296 29.24 16.53 -43.79
C ILE A 296 29.14 16.99 -45.24
N GLN A 297 29.04 16.03 -46.16
CA GLN A 297 28.78 16.32 -47.56
C GLN A 297 27.29 16.11 -47.84
N LEU A 298 26.61 17.20 -48.25
CA LEU A 298 25.23 17.13 -48.69
C LEU A 298 25.21 16.71 -50.16
N THR A 299 24.86 15.45 -50.42
CA THR A 299 24.69 14.94 -51.78
C THR A 299 23.23 15.07 -52.21
N HIS A 300 23.02 15.63 -53.40
CA HIS A 300 21.72 15.99 -53.99
C HIS A 300 20.93 17.05 -53.21
N VAL A 301 20.60 18.15 -53.90
CA VAL A 301 19.62 19.13 -53.44
C VAL A 301 18.25 18.44 -53.50
N ASN A 302 17.83 17.88 -52.38
CA ASN A 302 16.57 17.16 -52.28
C ASN A 302 15.41 18.14 -52.13
N SER A 303 14.32 17.93 -52.86
CA SER A 303 13.16 18.82 -52.86
C SER A 303 12.39 18.86 -51.54
N THR A 304 12.54 17.86 -50.66
CA THR A 304 11.76 17.77 -49.41
C THR A 304 12.47 18.29 -48.17
N LEU A 305 13.80 18.13 -48.05
CA LEU A 305 14.57 18.58 -46.89
C LEU A 305 14.83 20.08 -46.99
N THR A 306 14.03 20.88 -46.28
CA THR A 306 14.14 22.35 -46.30
C THR A 306 15.06 22.90 -45.23
N ARG A 307 15.36 22.12 -44.19
CA ARG A 307 16.18 22.59 -43.05
C ARG A 307 17.06 21.48 -42.49
N LEU A 308 18.37 21.71 -42.45
CA LEU A 308 19.33 20.87 -41.73
C LEU A 308 20.10 21.74 -40.74
N VAL A 309 20.10 21.36 -39.47
CA VAL A 309 20.89 22.01 -38.42
C VAL A 309 21.83 21.00 -37.81
N ILE A 310 23.13 21.29 -37.85
CA ILE A 310 24.16 20.48 -37.20
C ILE A 310 24.72 21.36 -36.09
N ASP A 311 24.48 20.95 -34.85
CA ASP A 311 24.91 21.67 -33.65
C ASP A 311 26.12 20.92 -33.07
N ASN A 312 27.31 21.41 -33.40
CA ASN A 312 28.55 20.93 -32.81
C ASN A 312 28.65 21.57 -31.43
N VAL A 313 28.52 20.77 -30.38
CA VAL A 313 28.79 21.23 -29.03
C VAL A 313 30.28 21.52 -28.96
N GLY A 314 30.64 22.81 -29.01
CA GLY A 314 31.99 23.30 -28.77
C GLY A 314 32.41 23.16 -27.32
#